data_AF-A0AAU9VC35-F1
#
_entry.id   AF-A0AAU9VC35-F1
#
_cell.length_a   1.000
_cell.length_b   1.000
_cell.length_c   1.000
_cell.angle_alpha   90.00
_cell.angle_beta   90.00
_cell.angle_gamma   90.00
#
_symmetry.space_group_name_H-M   'P 1'
#
loop_
_entity.id
_entity.type
_entity.pdbx_description
1 polymer ?
#
loop_
_entity_poly.entity_id
_entity_poly.type
_entity_poly.pdbx_seq_one_letter_code
_entity_poly.pdbx_strand_id
1 'polypeptide(L)'
;MLIDSGSKCNSPLEKSFPKFRGVTVQIPIDQSVKPVVQPYRRIPIPLEEKVAKKLKELKDADIIEEVNEPSPWVSPIVPVLKERSRRSAYLCRYEESQPSNYKGKPSTSNNE
;
A
#
# COMPACT_ATOMS: atom_id res chain seq x y z
N MET A 1 20.41 -41.78 -9.69
CA MET A 1 19.81 -40.69 -10.48
C MET A 1 18.37 -41.06 -10.78
N LEU A 2 17.42 -40.44 -10.10
CA LEU A 2 16.08 -40.18 -10.63
C LEU A 2 15.69 -38.83 -10.05
N ILE A 3 15.76 -37.81 -10.90
CA ILE A 3 15.40 -36.43 -10.60
C ILE A 3 13.92 -36.35 -10.92
N ASP A 4 13.06 -36.21 -9.92
CA ASP A 4 11.65 -35.95 -10.16
C ASP A 4 11.53 -34.62 -10.90
N SER A 5 11.03 -34.74 -12.12
CA SER A 5 10.97 -33.70 -13.11
C SER A 5 9.70 -32.89 -12.90
N GLY A 6 9.89 -31.60 -12.61
CA GLY A 6 8.93 -30.56 -12.98
C GLY A 6 7.59 -30.59 -12.25
N SER A 7 7.57 -30.11 -11.01
CA SER A 7 6.36 -29.46 -10.51
C SER A 7 6.29 -28.05 -11.10
N LYS A 8 5.77 -27.95 -12.32
CA LYS A 8 5.24 -26.68 -12.83
C LYS A 8 3.99 -26.38 -12.00
N CYS A 9 4.12 -25.54 -10.98
CA CYS A 9 2.98 -24.92 -10.31
C CYS A 9 2.33 -23.90 -11.26
N ASN A 10 1.66 -24.40 -12.29
CA ASN A 10 0.67 -23.65 -13.06
C ASN A 10 -0.71 -23.90 -12.43
N SER A 11 -0.89 -23.46 -11.19
CA SER A 11 -2.25 -23.21 -10.68
C SER A 11 -2.54 -21.73 -10.89
N PRO A 12 -3.73 -21.35 -11.40
CA PRO A 12 -4.18 -19.97 -11.35
C PRO A 12 -4.20 -19.55 -9.88
N LEU A 13 -3.27 -18.68 -9.48
CA LEU A 13 -3.25 -18.08 -8.15
C LEU A 13 -4.64 -17.49 -7.89
N GLU A 14 -5.34 -18.02 -6.89
CA GLU A 14 -6.61 -17.46 -6.44
C GLU A 14 -6.43 -15.96 -6.17
N LYS A 15 -7.32 -15.18 -6.79
CA LYS A 15 -7.16 -13.75 -7.06
C LYS A 15 -7.55 -12.89 -5.86
N SER A 16 -6.93 -13.10 -4.71
CA SER A 16 -7.11 -12.23 -3.54
C SER A 16 -5.80 -12.08 -2.80
N PHE A 17 -5.49 -10.85 -2.35
CA PHE A 17 -4.33 -10.60 -1.50
C PHE A 17 -4.44 -11.43 -0.20
N PRO A 18 -3.35 -12.02 0.32
CA PRO A 18 -3.39 -12.75 1.59
C PRO A 18 -3.81 -11.85 2.75
N LYS A 19 -4.76 -12.29 3.59
CA LYS A 19 -5.31 -11.53 4.72
C LYS A 19 -5.30 -12.35 6.00
N PHE A 20 -5.02 -11.72 7.13
CA PHE A 20 -5.21 -12.32 8.45
C PHE A 20 -6.69 -12.24 8.83
N ARG A 21 -7.35 -13.39 8.97
CA ARG A 21 -8.78 -13.45 9.33
C ARG A 21 -8.98 -13.15 10.81
N GLY A 22 -10.03 -12.38 11.13
CA GLY A 22 -10.42 -12.09 12.52
C GLY A 22 -9.52 -11.08 13.24
N VAL A 23 -8.55 -10.47 12.56
CA VAL A 23 -7.65 -9.46 13.12
C VAL A 23 -7.93 -8.12 12.43
N THR A 24 -8.36 -7.14 13.22
CA THR A 24 -8.46 -5.73 12.78
C THR A 24 -7.41 -4.94 13.52
N VAL A 25 -6.52 -4.28 12.78
CA VAL A 25 -5.47 -3.45 13.37
C VAL A 25 -6.00 -2.04 13.53
N GLN A 26 -6.04 -1.55 14.77
CA GLN A 26 -6.28 -0.14 15.05
C GLN A 26 -4.94 0.58 15.15
N ILE A 27 -4.78 1.62 14.34
CA ILE A 27 -3.58 2.45 14.39
C ILE A 27 -3.80 3.54 15.46
N PRO A 28 -3.03 3.56 16.56
CA PRO A 28 -3.17 4.60 17.57
C PRO A 28 -2.61 5.92 17.04
N ILE A 29 -3.48 6.91 16.90
CA ILE A 29 -3.13 8.26 16.42
C ILE A 29 -3.09 9.22 17.61
N ASP A 30 -2.03 10.02 17.72
CA ASP A 30 -2.00 11.14 18.67
C ASP A 30 -2.91 12.29 18.19
N GLN A 31 -4.00 12.52 18.92
CA GLN A 31 -4.99 13.55 18.60
C GLN A 31 -4.48 14.99 18.77
N SER A 32 -3.35 15.19 19.46
CA SER A 32 -2.72 16.52 19.56
C SER A 32 -2.03 16.94 18.25
N VAL A 33 -1.73 15.96 17.38
CA VAL A 33 -1.08 16.22 16.09
C VAL A 33 -2.11 16.67 15.07
N LYS A 34 -1.87 17.84 14.47
CA LYS A 34 -2.72 18.36 13.40
C LYS A 34 -2.58 17.52 12.13
N PRO A 35 -3.69 17.10 11.49
CA PRO A 35 -3.65 16.43 10.21
C PRO A 35 -2.98 17.27 9.12
N VAL A 36 -2.23 16.60 8.25
CA VAL A 36 -1.55 17.24 7.12
C VAL A 36 -2.20 16.82 5.81
N VAL A 37 -2.66 17.82 5.06
CA VAL A 37 -3.16 17.67 3.69
C VAL A 37 -2.10 18.22 2.76
N GLN A 38 -1.34 17.33 2.14
CA GLN A 38 -0.34 17.72 1.16
C GLN A 38 -1.00 18.03 -0.19
N PRO A 39 -0.51 19.04 -0.92
CA PRO A 39 -1.05 19.38 -2.23
C PRO A 39 -0.86 18.24 -3.24
N TYR A 40 -1.87 17.99 -4.07
CA TYR A 40 -1.82 17.01 -5.14
C TYR A 40 -0.69 17.34 -6.14
N ARG A 41 0.06 16.32 -6.55
CA ARG A 41 1.11 16.42 -7.57
C ARG A 41 0.59 15.79 -8.86
N ARG A 42 0.75 16.50 -9.98
CA ARG A 42 0.39 15.97 -11.30
C ARG A 42 1.29 14.80 -11.67
N ILE A 43 0.67 13.73 -12.15
CA ILE A 43 1.37 12.58 -12.71
C ILE A 43 1.93 12.98 -14.09
N PRO A 44 3.18 12.63 -14.43
CA PRO A 44 3.67 12.82 -15.79
C PRO A 44 2.82 12.05 -16.81
N ILE A 45 2.43 12.70 -17.91
CA ILE A 45 1.55 12.12 -18.96
C ILE A 45 1.96 10.69 -19.37
N PRO A 46 3.25 10.37 -19.61
CA PRO A 46 3.66 9.01 -20.01
C PRO A 46 3.42 7.91 -18.95
N LEU A 47 3.11 8.30 -17.72
CA LEU A 47 2.88 7.41 -16.58
C LEU A 47 1.41 7.32 -16.19
N GLU A 48 0.53 8.20 -16.68
CA GLU A 48 -0.89 8.24 -16.28
C GLU A 48 -1.59 6.90 -16.51
N GLU A 49 -1.45 6.32 -17.70
CA GLU A 49 -2.07 5.01 -18.03
C GLU A 49 -1.55 3.89 -17.12
N LYS A 50 -0.24 3.90 -16.82
CA LYS A 50 0.39 2.89 -15.96
C LYS A 50 -0.09 3.01 -14.52
N VAL A 51 -0.21 4.24 -14.02
CA VAL A 51 -0.72 4.51 -12.68
C VAL A 51 -2.19 4.10 -12.59
N ALA A 52 -3.03 4.49 -13.54
CA ALA A 52 -4.45 4.12 -13.58
C ALA A 52 -4.65 2.61 -13.59
N LYS A 53 -3.90 1.88 -14.43
CA LYS A 53 -3.92 0.42 -14.46
C LYS A 53 -3.51 -0.17 -13.11
N LYS A 54 -2.46 0.37 -12.48
CA LYS A 54 -1.99 -0.15 -11.19
C LYS A 54 -2.99 0.08 -10.06
N LEU A 55 -3.64 1.26 -10.02
CA LEU A 55 -4.70 1.54 -9.05
C LEU A 55 -5.88 0.58 -9.23
N LYS A 56 -6.29 0.31 -10.48
CA LYS A 56 -7.32 -0.68 -10.77
C LYS A 56 -6.93 -2.08 -10.28
N GLU A 57 -5.72 -2.54 -10.58
CA GLU A 57 -5.21 -3.83 -10.08
C GLU A 57 -5.25 -3.94 -8.55
N LEU A 58 -4.91 -2.85 -7.83
CA LEU A 58 -4.91 -2.83 -6.37
C LEU A 58 -6.33 -2.80 -5.78
N LYS A 59 -7.26 -2.10 -6.45
CA LYS A 59 -8.69 -2.07 -6.10
C LYS A 59 -9.33 -3.44 -6.33
N ASP A 60 -9.10 -4.04 -7.50
CA ASP A 60 -9.61 -5.37 -7.86
C ASP A 60 -9.03 -6.48 -6.94
N ALA A 61 -7.83 -6.27 -6.39
CA ALA A 61 -7.21 -7.16 -5.40
C ALA A 61 -7.64 -6.91 -3.95
N ASP A 62 -8.54 -5.93 -3.72
CA ASP A 62 -9.08 -5.56 -2.41
C ASP A 62 -7.98 -5.19 -1.39
N ILE A 63 -6.99 -4.42 -1.88
CA ILE A 63 -5.87 -3.84 -1.12
C ILE A 63 -6.14 -2.36 -0.80
N ILE A 64 -6.79 -1.65 -1.71
CA ILE A 64 -7.18 -0.24 -1.55
C ILE A 64 -8.67 -0.07 -1.84
N GLU A 65 -9.26 0.97 -1.26
CA GLU A 65 -10.66 1.32 -1.42
C GLU A 65 -10.83 2.78 -1.87
N GLU A 66 -11.98 3.08 -2.48
CA GLU A 66 -12.35 4.46 -2.81
C GLU A 66 -12.91 5.15 -1.57
N VAL A 67 -12.42 6.35 -1.30
CA VAL A 67 -12.89 7.19 -0.20
C VAL A 67 -13.69 8.34 -0.80
N ASN A 68 -14.98 8.42 -0.48
CA ASN A 68 -15.87 9.49 -0.95
C ASN A 68 -15.90 10.69 0.00
N GLU A 69 -15.53 10.48 1.26
CA GLU A 69 -15.50 11.53 2.29
C GLU A 69 -14.14 12.24 2.34
N PRO A 70 -14.09 13.52 2.77
CA PRO A 70 -12.82 14.21 2.97
C PRO A 70 -11.92 13.48 3.98
N SER A 71 -10.75 13.03 3.54
CA SER A 71 -9.74 12.48 4.45
C SER A 71 -8.97 13.62 5.13
N PRO A 72 -8.78 13.58 6.47
CA PRO A 72 -7.96 14.55 7.16
C PRO A 72 -6.47 14.45 6.80
N TRP A 73 -6.02 13.29 6.31
CA TRP A 73 -4.64 13.04 5.89
C TRP A 73 -4.58 12.76 4.41
N VAL A 74 -3.83 13.56 3.66
CA VAL A 74 -3.64 13.38 2.21
C VAL A 74 -2.15 13.44 1.91
N SER A 75 -1.65 12.41 1.23
CA SER A 75 -0.28 12.34 0.73
C SER A 75 -0.30 12.13 -0.77
N PRO A 76 0.54 12.84 -1.56
CA PRO A 76 0.57 12.67 -2.99
C PRO A 76 1.26 11.34 -3.35
N ILE A 77 0.85 10.76 -4.47
CA ILE A 77 1.51 9.59 -5.05
C ILE A 77 2.69 10.03 -5.93
N VAL A 78 3.79 9.29 -5.85
CA VAL A 78 4.99 9.49 -6.67
C VAL A 78 5.22 8.23 -7.50
N PRO A 79 4.96 8.28 -8.82
CA PRO A 79 5.18 7.14 -9.69
C PRO A 79 6.67 6.98 -10.01
N VAL A 80 7.20 5.78 -9.79
CA VAL A 80 8.61 5.44 -10.05
C VAL A 80 8.67 4.30 -11.06
N LEU A 81 9.46 4.45 -12.13
CA LEU A 81 9.65 3.38 -13.11
C LEU A 81 10.56 2.29 -12.55
N LYS A 82 10.18 1.02 -12.74
CA LYS A 82 11.06 -0.10 -12.42
C LYS A 82 12.11 -0.27 -13.52
N GLU A 83 13.39 -0.17 -13.16
CA GLU A 83 14.50 -0.14 -14.12
C GLU A 83 14.55 -1.36 -15.07
N ARG A 84 14.29 -2.57 -14.56
CA ARG A 84 14.24 -3.80 -15.38
C ARG A 84 12.93 -4.05 -16.11
N SER A 85 11.86 -3.31 -15.78
CA SER A 85 10.56 -3.44 -16.43
C SER A 85 10.01 -2.04 -16.69
N ARG A 86 10.36 -1.47 -17.85
CA ARG A 86 9.75 -0.20 -18.33
C ARG A 86 8.23 -0.27 -18.45
N ARG A 87 7.65 -1.47 -18.36
CA ARG A 87 6.20 -1.74 -18.38
C ARG A 87 5.54 -1.61 -17.01
N SER A 88 6.32 -1.49 -15.93
CA SER A 88 5.80 -1.46 -14.55
C SER A 88 6.24 -0.18 -13.83
N ALA A 89 5.29 0.49 -13.17
CA ALA A 89 5.56 1.59 -12.26
C ALA A 89 5.24 1.17 -10.81
N TYR A 90 6.03 1.63 -9.86
CA TYR A 90 5.71 1.62 -8.44
C TYR A 90 4.96 2.89 -8.07
N LEU A 91 4.00 2.76 -7.15
CA LEU A 91 3.34 3.89 -6.52
C LEU A 91 3.96 4.07 -5.14
N CYS A 92 4.79 5.10 -4.98
CA CYS A 92 5.33 5.47 -3.67
C CYS A 92 4.43 6.52 -3.04
N ARG A 93 4.07 6.32 -1.78
CA ARG A 93 3.50 7.39 -0.97
C ARG A 93 4.63 8.34 -0.62
N TYR A 94 4.48 9.62 -0.95
CA TYR A 94 5.41 10.62 -0.44
C TYR A 94 5.07 10.89 1.03
N GLU A 95 6.05 10.70 1.89
CA GLU A 95 5.96 11.12 3.29
C GLU A 95 6.86 12.34 3.41
N GLU A 96 6.29 13.55 3.48
CA GLU A 96 7.02 14.64 4.16
C GLU A 96 7.27 14.17 5.59
N SER A 97 8.30 14.68 6.26
CA SER A 97 8.53 14.48 7.69
C SER A 97 7.27 14.80 8.50
N GLN A 98 6.33 13.86 8.56
CA GLN A 98 5.15 13.94 9.38
C GLN A 98 5.70 13.88 10.81
N PRO A 99 5.29 14.76 11.72
CA PRO A 99 5.60 14.54 13.12
C PRO A 99 5.18 13.11 13.45
N SER A 100 6.10 12.30 14.02
CA SER A 100 5.86 10.88 14.30
C SER A 100 4.59 10.73 15.14
N ASN A 101 3.46 10.42 14.49
CA ASN A 101 2.13 10.40 15.10
C ASN A 101 1.79 9.02 15.69
N TYR A 102 2.67 8.05 15.47
CA TYR A 102 2.61 6.71 16.05
C TYR A 102 3.16 6.73 17.48
N LYS A 103 2.30 6.49 18.47
CA LYS A 103 2.75 6.20 19.84
C LYS A 103 3.36 4.81 19.90
N GLY A 104 4.66 4.71 19.63
CA GLY A 104 5.43 3.49 19.91
C GLY A 104 5.67 3.33 21.41
N LYS A 105 4.81 2.57 22.10
CA LYS A 105 5.21 1.82 23.29
C LYS A 105 4.51 0.45 23.28
N PRO A 106 5.23 -0.67 23.15
CA PRO A 106 4.66 -1.95 23.54
C PRO A 106 4.45 -1.91 25.06
N SER A 107 3.20 -1.95 25.50
CA SER A 107 2.90 -2.32 26.88
C SER A 107 3.24 -3.80 27.02
N THR A 108 4.38 -4.12 27.61
CA THR A 108 4.58 -5.43 28.23
C THR A 108 3.48 -5.59 29.28
N SER A 109 2.41 -6.32 28.93
CA SER A 109 1.55 -6.90 29.95
C SER A 109 2.40 -7.93 30.68
N ASN A 110 2.92 -7.53 31.84
CA ASN A 110 3.41 -8.48 32.82
C ASN A 110 2.19 -9.30 33.23
N ASN A 111 2.11 -10.53 32.74
CA ASN A 111 1.24 -11.53 33.35
C ASN A 111 2.03 -12.08 34.53
N GLU A 112 1.52 -11.79 35.72
CA GLU A 112 1.81 -12.47 36.98
C GLU A 112 1.20 -13.88 36.96
#